data_AF-X0WGX7-F1
#
_entry.id   AF-X0WGX7-F1
#
_cell.length_a   1.000
_cell.length_b   1.000
_cell.length_c   1.000
_cell.angle_alpha   90.00
_cell.angle_beta   90.00
_cell.angle_gamma   90.00
#
_symmetry.space_group_name_H-M   'P 1'
#
loop_
_entity.id
_entity.type
_entity.pdbx_description
1 polymer ?
#
loop_
_entity_poly.entity_id
_entity_poly.type
_entity_poly.pdbx_seq_one_letter_code
_entity_poly.pdbx_strand_id
1 'polypeptide(L)'
;MTVACEKKAVSRKPQTSQVGEESQASQGSNIDEEPLLLLDDGEEEFLAPSGPVADNSRCHVCHINYMQEDIAVIHARADIGCADCHGQSDAHIADESWAWGENGTAPDIMFPPAKINPFCMGCHTEDKIDDIQHRGVVLAGKDPEHKYCTDC
;
A
#
# COMPACT_ATOMS: atom_id res chain seq x y z
N MET A 1 14.15 -2.36 42.79
CA MET A 1 15.51 -1.95 42.40
C MET A 1 15.41 -1.01 41.21
N THR A 2 16.08 0.14 41.23
CA THR A 2 16.08 1.13 40.15
C THR A 2 17.35 0.99 39.31
N VAL A 3 17.22 0.75 38.00
CA VAL A 3 18.36 0.71 37.06
C VAL A 3 18.33 1.98 36.22
N ALA A 4 19.41 2.77 36.30
CA ALA A 4 19.55 4.01 35.55
C ALA A 4 20.21 3.77 34.18
N CYS A 5 19.82 4.56 33.17
CA CYS A 5 20.37 4.50 31.81
C CYS A 5 21.54 5.49 31.67
N GLU A 6 22.71 5.00 31.23
CA GLU A 6 23.92 5.80 31.10
C GLU A 6 24.27 6.08 29.62
N LYS A 7 24.29 7.35 29.21
CA LYS A 7 24.67 7.79 27.85
C LYS A 7 26.09 8.34 27.86
N LYS A 8 27.00 7.79 27.05
CA LYS A 8 28.35 8.35 26.85
C LYS A 8 28.39 9.30 25.66
N ALA A 9 28.82 10.54 25.91
CA ALA A 9 29.16 11.50 24.86
C ALA A 9 30.64 11.37 24.46
N VAL A 10 30.93 11.48 23.16
CA VAL A 10 32.30 11.59 22.64
C VAL A 10 32.44 12.94 21.93
N SER A 11 33.32 13.78 22.46
CA SER A 11 33.71 15.06 21.87
C SER A 11 34.98 14.89 21.03
N ARG A 12 35.04 15.53 19.86
CA ARG A 12 36.30 15.81 19.15
C ARG A 12 36.34 17.28 18.76
N LYS A 13 37.53 17.87 18.89
CA LYS A 13 37.82 19.32 18.73
C LYS A 13 38.60 19.58 17.42
N PRO A 14 38.74 20.84 16.97
CA PRO A 14 38.91 21.19 15.55
C PRO A 14 40.37 21.23 15.08
N GLN A 15 40.55 21.40 13.76
CA GLN A 15 41.81 21.82 13.13
C GLN A 15 41.59 23.07 12.25
N THR A 16 42.69 23.81 12.02
CA THR A 16 42.72 25.21 11.55
C THR A 16 43.32 25.36 10.14
N SER A 17 42.97 26.48 9.49
CA SER A 17 43.25 26.91 8.10
C SER A 17 44.71 27.24 7.72
N GLN A 18 44.99 27.29 6.39
CA GLN A 18 45.76 28.30 5.59
C GLN A 18 46.48 27.68 4.35
N VAL A 19 46.78 28.35 3.21
CA VAL A 19 46.19 29.51 2.47
C VAL A 19 46.82 29.58 1.04
N GLY A 20 46.14 30.21 0.05
CA GLY A 20 46.72 30.65 -1.25
C GLY A 20 46.58 29.69 -2.44
N GLU A 21 46.56 30.12 -3.72
CA GLU A 21 46.40 31.48 -4.31
C GLU A 21 46.02 31.36 -5.82
N GLU A 22 45.69 32.49 -6.46
CA GLU A 22 45.64 32.74 -7.93
C GLU A 22 44.62 32.03 -8.87
N SER A 23 43.59 32.80 -9.21
CA SER A 23 43.07 33.10 -10.55
C SER A 23 43.57 32.34 -11.80
N GLN A 24 42.62 31.78 -12.58
CA GLN A 24 42.49 32.10 -14.01
C GLN A 24 41.09 31.76 -14.54
N ALA A 25 40.58 32.57 -15.48
CA ALA A 25 39.24 32.44 -16.04
C ALA A 25 39.27 31.83 -17.44
N SER A 26 38.43 30.82 -17.69
CA SER A 26 38.06 30.41 -19.04
C SER A 26 36.70 29.68 -19.06
N GLN A 27 35.68 30.37 -19.57
CA GLN A 27 34.65 29.89 -20.48
C GLN A 27 34.08 28.47 -20.33
N GLY A 28 32.76 28.37 -20.13
CA GLY A 28 32.00 27.17 -20.48
C GLY A 28 30.56 27.19 -20.00
N SER A 29 29.60 27.33 -20.93
CA SER A 29 28.16 27.05 -20.80
C SER A 29 27.44 27.47 -19.51
N ASN A 30 26.54 28.46 -19.63
CA ASN A 30 25.32 28.42 -18.82
C ASN A 30 24.62 27.10 -19.15
N ILE A 31 24.56 26.20 -18.19
CA ILE A 31 23.58 25.13 -18.19
C ILE A 31 22.44 25.72 -17.38
N ASP A 32 21.42 26.23 -18.07
CA ASP A 32 20.16 26.53 -17.42
C ASP A 32 19.65 25.20 -16.87
N GLU A 33 19.69 25.05 -15.53
CA GLU A 33 19.07 23.92 -14.83
C GLU A 33 17.55 24.07 -14.93
N GLU A 34 17.02 23.78 -16.12
CA GLU A 34 15.66 23.29 -16.22
C GLU A 34 15.61 22.02 -15.37
N PRO A 35 14.83 21.97 -14.28
CA PRO A 35 14.70 20.76 -13.50
C PRO A 35 14.22 19.67 -14.44
N LEU A 36 14.78 18.46 -14.32
CA LEU A 36 14.32 17.29 -15.07
C LEU A 36 12.88 16.97 -14.68
N LEU A 37 11.94 17.69 -15.28
CA LEU A 37 10.54 17.35 -15.32
C LEU A 37 10.46 16.04 -16.09
N LEU A 38 10.26 14.99 -15.31
CA LEU A 38 9.80 13.70 -15.80
C LEU A 38 8.64 13.99 -16.75
N LEU A 39 8.82 13.67 -18.03
CA LEU A 39 7.84 13.97 -19.06
C LEU A 39 6.52 13.32 -18.65
N ASP A 40 5.44 14.12 -18.60
CA ASP A 40 4.10 13.64 -18.27
C ASP A 40 3.62 12.64 -19.33
N ASP A 41 3.91 11.36 -19.10
CA ASP A 41 3.39 10.22 -19.86
C ASP A 41 1.90 10.01 -19.51
N GLY A 42 1.08 10.99 -19.88
CA GLY A 42 -0.37 10.95 -19.75
C GLY A 42 -0.88 11.20 -18.33
N GLU A 43 -1.37 12.41 -18.10
CA GLU A 43 -2.37 12.68 -17.07
C GLU A 43 -3.67 11.90 -17.39
N GLU A 44 -3.70 10.60 -17.06
CA GLU A 44 -4.98 9.97 -16.73
C GLU A 44 -5.54 10.74 -15.53
N GLU A 45 -6.61 11.52 -15.75
CA GLU A 45 -7.34 12.20 -14.69
C GLU A 45 -7.91 11.15 -13.73
N PHE A 46 -7.11 10.72 -12.76
CA PHE A 46 -7.53 9.89 -11.63
C PHE A 46 -8.45 10.73 -10.75
N LEU A 47 -9.72 10.83 -11.18
CA LEU A 47 -10.77 11.57 -10.52
C LEU A 47 -10.75 11.25 -9.02
N ALA A 48 -10.68 12.30 -8.22
CA ALA A 48 -10.70 12.18 -6.77
C ALA A 48 -12.00 11.46 -6.34
N PRO A 49 -11.94 10.58 -5.33
CA PRO A 49 -13.12 9.87 -4.86
C PRO A 49 -14.21 10.86 -4.43
N SER A 50 -15.45 10.58 -4.82
CA SER A 50 -16.60 11.48 -4.62
C SER A 50 -17.23 11.39 -3.22
N GLY A 51 -16.68 10.54 -2.35
CA GLY A 51 -17.16 10.27 -1.01
C GLY A 51 -16.03 9.84 -0.06
N PRO A 52 -16.36 9.26 1.11
CA PRO A 52 -15.39 8.69 2.02
C PRO A 52 -14.52 7.61 1.36
N VAL A 53 -13.35 7.36 1.95
CA VAL A 53 -12.37 6.37 1.51
C VAL A 53 -11.99 5.54 2.73
N ALA A 54 -11.97 4.22 2.58
CA ALA A 54 -11.69 3.32 3.69
C ALA A 54 -10.25 3.47 4.22
N ASP A 55 -10.11 3.53 5.54
CA ASP A 55 -8.80 3.59 6.20
C ASP A 55 -8.17 2.19 6.34
N ASN A 56 -7.33 1.84 5.37
CA ASN A 56 -6.53 0.62 5.38
C ASN A 56 -5.11 0.83 5.95
N SER A 57 -4.80 2.00 6.55
CA SER A 57 -3.45 2.36 7.00
C SER A 57 -2.81 1.34 7.94
N ARG A 58 -3.58 0.78 8.88
CA ARG A 58 -3.09 -0.26 9.80
C ARG A 58 -2.76 -1.59 9.09
N CYS A 59 -3.45 -1.91 7.99
CA CYS A 59 -3.13 -3.10 7.18
C CYS A 59 -1.85 -2.86 6.34
N HIS A 60 -1.62 -1.63 5.88
CA HIS A 60 -0.49 -1.27 5.02
C HIS A 60 0.87 -1.51 5.66
N VAL A 61 0.96 -1.42 6.99
CA VAL A 61 2.19 -1.67 7.77
C VAL A 61 2.84 -3.02 7.43
N CYS A 62 2.02 -4.05 7.21
CA CYS A 62 2.50 -5.41 6.89
C CYS A 62 2.14 -5.85 5.45
N HIS A 63 1.03 -5.37 4.90
CA HIS A 63 0.54 -5.72 3.56
C HIS A 63 0.82 -4.61 2.53
N ILE A 64 2.07 -4.17 2.46
CA ILE A 64 2.52 -3.00 1.65
C ILE A 64 2.04 -3.07 0.19
N ASN A 65 1.99 -4.28 -0.39
CA ASN A 65 1.66 -4.49 -1.80
C ASN A 65 0.20 -4.27 -2.16
N TYR A 66 -0.76 -4.25 -1.21
CA TYR A 66 -2.19 -4.10 -1.58
C TYR A 66 -2.46 -2.78 -2.32
N MET A 67 -1.64 -1.75 -2.12
CA MET A 67 -1.74 -0.46 -2.81
C MET A 67 -1.48 -0.56 -4.34
N GLN A 68 -1.00 -1.71 -4.81
CA GLN A 68 -0.80 -2.05 -6.23
C GLN A 68 -1.86 -3.05 -6.73
N GLU A 69 -2.79 -3.49 -5.88
CA GLU A 69 -3.86 -4.42 -6.23
C GLU A 69 -5.12 -3.62 -6.57
N ASP A 70 -5.53 -3.64 -7.85
CA ASP A 70 -6.69 -2.88 -8.35
C ASP A 70 -7.95 -3.10 -7.51
N ILE A 71 -8.19 -4.34 -7.06
CA ILE A 71 -9.31 -4.67 -6.19
C ILE A 71 -9.29 -3.85 -4.90
N ALA A 72 -8.15 -3.74 -4.22
CA ALA A 72 -8.05 -3.01 -2.96
C ALA A 72 -8.12 -1.48 -3.17
N VAL A 73 -7.53 -0.97 -4.26
CA VAL A 73 -7.58 0.46 -4.61
C VAL A 73 -9.00 0.91 -4.96
N ILE A 74 -9.71 0.13 -5.78
CA ILE A 74 -11.09 0.43 -6.21
C ILE A 74 -12.06 0.33 -5.03
N HIS A 75 -11.95 -0.73 -4.21
CA HIS A 75 -12.83 -0.90 -3.05
C HIS A 75 -12.59 0.16 -1.97
N ALA A 76 -11.34 0.55 -1.70
CA ALA A 76 -11.05 1.63 -0.75
C ALA A 76 -11.70 2.95 -1.17
N ARG A 77 -11.69 3.30 -2.47
CA ARG A 77 -12.37 4.49 -3.03
C ARG A 77 -13.90 4.43 -2.92
N ALA A 78 -14.47 3.25 -2.67
CA ALA A 78 -15.90 3.02 -2.45
C ALA A 78 -16.26 2.88 -0.95
N ASP A 79 -15.36 3.29 -0.05
CA ASP A 79 -15.49 3.16 1.41
C ASP A 79 -15.57 1.70 1.92
N ILE A 80 -14.93 0.77 1.21
CA ILE A 80 -14.81 -0.65 1.58
C ILE A 80 -13.36 -0.97 1.94
N GLY A 81 -13.11 -1.32 3.21
CA GLY A 81 -11.80 -1.65 3.76
C GLY A 81 -11.43 -3.12 3.65
N CYS A 82 -10.15 -3.45 3.86
CA CYS A 82 -9.65 -4.82 3.81
C CYS A 82 -10.45 -5.76 4.74
N ALA A 83 -10.76 -5.28 5.94
CA ALA A 83 -11.43 -6.04 6.98
C ALA A 83 -12.94 -6.26 6.74
N ASP A 84 -13.56 -5.59 5.77
CA ASP A 84 -14.95 -5.85 5.40
C ASP A 84 -15.10 -7.19 4.64
N CYS A 85 -14.04 -7.64 3.98
CA CYS A 85 -13.94 -8.96 3.34
C CYS A 85 -13.07 -9.95 4.12
N HIS A 86 -11.96 -9.49 4.73
CA HIS A 86 -10.99 -10.33 5.45
C HIS A 86 -11.22 -10.41 6.97
N GLY A 87 -12.28 -9.80 7.48
CA GLY A 87 -12.64 -9.79 8.89
C GLY A 87 -11.82 -8.80 9.73
N GLN A 88 -12.43 -8.34 10.83
CA GLN A 88 -11.79 -7.51 11.85
C GLN A 88 -10.99 -8.39 12.81
N SER A 89 -9.77 -7.96 13.17
CA SER A 89 -8.93 -8.68 14.14
C SER A 89 -7.92 -7.74 14.82
N ASP A 90 -8.34 -7.03 15.87
CA ASP A 90 -7.49 -6.03 16.55
C ASP A 90 -6.20 -6.63 17.10
N ALA A 91 -6.21 -7.89 17.56
CA ALA A 91 -5.04 -8.59 18.07
C ALA A 91 -3.96 -8.81 17.00
N HIS A 92 -4.36 -9.07 15.76
CA HIS A 92 -3.45 -9.18 14.62
C HIS A 92 -2.92 -7.80 14.20
N ILE A 93 -3.81 -6.82 14.08
CA ILE A 93 -3.47 -5.47 13.57
C ILE A 93 -2.72 -4.62 14.62
N ALA A 94 -2.71 -5.02 15.90
CA ALA A 94 -1.90 -4.39 16.95
C ALA A 94 -0.53 -5.06 17.14
N ASP A 95 -0.23 -6.15 16.42
CA ASP A 95 0.97 -6.95 16.61
C ASP A 95 2.00 -6.74 15.49
N GLU A 96 2.96 -5.86 15.77
CA GLU A 96 4.07 -5.54 14.86
C GLU A 96 5.21 -6.58 14.89
N SER A 97 5.15 -7.66 15.68
CA SER A 97 6.25 -8.63 15.84
C SER A 97 6.73 -9.24 14.52
N TRP A 98 5.84 -9.38 13.53
CA TRP A 98 6.20 -9.82 12.17
C TRP A 98 7.21 -8.87 11.49
N ALA A 99 7.12 -7.56 11.71
CA ALA A 99 8.05 -6.57 11.16
C ALA A 99 9.45 -6.66 11.77
N TRP A 100 9.57 -7.25 12.97
CA TRP A 100 10.82 -7.47 13.69
C TRP A 100 11.43 -8.87 13.48
N GLY A 101 10.79 -9.70 12.65
CA GLY A 101 11.24 -11.08 12.38
C GLY A 101 10.89 -12.08 13.48
N GLU A 102 10.00 -11.71 14.40
CA GLU A 102 9.43 -12.60 15.42
C GLU A 102 8.11 -13.23 14.93
N ASN A 103 7.60 -14.22 15.68
CA ASN A 103 6.28 -14.78 15.47
C ASN A 103 5.21 -13.80 15.96
N GLY A 104 4.53 -13.12 15.04
CA GLY A 104 3.37 -12.31 15.38
C GLY A 104 2.05 -13.10 15.42
N THR A 105 1.01 -12.41 15.84
CA THR A 105 -0.36 -12.90 15.99
C THR A 105 -1.00 -13.11 14.63
N ALA A 106 -1.64 -14.27 14.44
CA ALA A 106 -2.44 -14.56 13.25
C ALA A 106 -3.82 -13.88 13.34
N PRO A 107 -4.47 -13.53 12.21
CA PRO A 107 -5.86 -13.08 12.23
C PRO A 107 -6.79 -14.19 12.72
N ASP A 108 -7.93 -13.78 13.30
CA ASP A 108 -8.94 -14.71 13.83
C ASP A 108 -9.42 -15.76 12.81
N ILE A 109 -9.44 -15.40 11.53
CA ILE A 109 -9.78 -16.29 10.42
C ILE A 109 -8.83 -16.01 9.24
N MET A 110 -8.16 -17.05 8.75
CA MET A 110 -7.58 -17.04 7.40
C MET A 110 -8.70 -17.28 6.38
N PHE A 111 -8.91 -16.32 5.48
CA PHE A 111 -9.96 -16.38 4.45
C PHE A 111 -9.41 -16.95 3.12
N PRO A 112 -9.66 -18.23 2.78
CA PRO A 112 -9.41 -18.72 1.43
C PRO A 112 -10.42 -18.11 0.43
N PRO A 113 -10.16 -18.15 -0.89
CA PRO A 113 -11.04 -17.58 -1.91
C PRO A 113 -12.51 -18.01 -1.80
N ALA A 114 -12.75 -19.29 -1.45
CA ALA A 114 -14.11 -19.83 -1.22
C ALA A 114 -14.87 -19.17 -0.05
N LYS A 115 -14.17 -18.53 0.90
CA LYS A 115 -14.78 -17.72 1.97
C LYS A 115 -14.86 -16.22 1.62
N ILE A 116 -14.03 -15.72 0.70
CA ILE A 116 -14.09 -14.32 0.23
C ILE A 116 -15.25 -14.12 -0.76
N ASN A 117 -15.45 -15.03 -1.71
CA ASN A 117 -16.49 -14.95 -2.74
C ASN A 117 -17.90 -14.52 -2.23
N PRO A 118 -18.42 -15.04 -1.11
CA PRO A 118 -19.70 -14.60 -0.56
C PRO A 118 -19.76 -13.10 -0.18
N PHE A 119 -18.64 -12.47 0.17
CA PHE A 119 -18.58 -11.03 0.45
C PHE A 119 -18.73 -10.21 -0.82
N CYS A 120 -18.10 -10.62 -1.93
CA CYS A 120 -18.26 -10.00 -3.24
C CYS A 120 -19.76 -9.90 -3.62
N MET A 121 -20.50 -10.99 -3.41
CA MET A 121 -21.94 -11.08 -3.69
C MET A 121 -22.82 -10.20 -2.76
N GLY A 122 -22.28 -9.67 -1.66
CA GLY A 122 -22.99 -8.73 -0.78
C GLY A 122 -23.19 -7.35 -1.42
N CYS A 123 -22.23 -6.90 -2.23
CA CYS A 123 -22.29 -5.64 -2.95
C CYS A 123 -22.65 -5.84 -4.44
N HIS A 124 -21.99 -6.82 -5.07
CA HIS A 124 -22.21 -7.24 -6.46
C HIS A 124 -23.25 -8.36 -6.50
N THR A 125 -24.51 -8.02 -6.31
CA THR A 125 -25.62 -8.96 -6.39
C THR A 125 -25.89 -9.40 -7.83
N GLU A 126 -26.46 -10.60 -8.03
CA GLU A 126 -26.65 -11.20 -9.37
C GLU A 126 -27.44 -10.30 -10.35
N ASP A 127 -28.36 -9.46 -9.84
CA ASP A 127 -29.14 -8.48 -10.60
C ASP A 127 -28.34 -7.26 -11.07
N LYS A 128 -27.16 -7.01 -10.50
CA LYS A 128 -26.24 -5.93 -10.88
C LYS A 128 -25.07 -6.40 -11.74
N ILE A 129 -24.78 -7.70 -11.74
CA ILE A 129 -23.73 -8.30 -12.58
C ILE A 129 -24.36 -8.71 -13.93
N ASP A 130 -24.69 -7.73 -14.77
CA ASP A 130 -25.20 -7.95 -16.13
C ASP A 130 -24.11 -7.72 -17.20
N ASP A 131 -23.01 -8.47 -17.11
CA ASP A 131 -22.02 -8.58 -18.19
C ASP A 131 -22.23 -9.89 -18.96
N ILE A 132 -21.98 -9.85 -20.27
CA ILE A 132 -21.88 -11.02 -21.15
C ILE A 132 -20.90 -12.06 -20.57
N GLN A 133 -19.82 -11.63 -19.92
CA GLN A 133 -18.84 -12.53 -19.29
C GLN A 133 -19.40 -13.30 -18.07
N HIS A 134 -20.46 -12.81 -17.44
CA HIS A 134 -21.09 -13.43 -16.27
C HIS A 134 -22.42 -14.13 -16.58
N ARG A 135 -23.02 -13.87 -17.75
CA ARG A 135 -24.30 -14.46 -18.17
C ARG A 135 -24.21 -15.98 -18.37
N GLY A 136 -24.74 -16.71 -17.39
CA GLY A 136 -24.80 -18.18 -17.40
C GLY A 136 -23.62 -18.85 -16.68
N VAL A 137 -22.58 -18.09 -16.33
CA VAL A 137 -21.56 -18.52 -15.36
C VAL A 137 -22.20 -18.53 -13.98
N VAL A 138 -22.06 -19.62 -13.24
CA VAL A 138 -22.71 -19.72 -11.93
C VAL A 138 -21.86 -18.99 -10.90
N LEU A 139 -22.29 -17.76 -10.58
CA LEU A 139 -21.58 -16.81 -9.72
C LEU A 139 -21.22 -17.42 -8.35
N ALA A 140 -20.01 -17.08 -7.90
CA ALA A 140 -19.36 -17.48 -6.66
C ALA A 140 -19.15 -19.00 -6.45
N GLY A 141 -18.07 -19.57 -7.02
CA GLY A 141 -17.58 -20.91 -6.63
C GLY A 141 -18.13 -22.10 -7.41
N LYS A 142 -18.98 -21.87 -8.42
CA LYS A 142 -19.87 -22.91 -8.97
C LYS A 142 -19.65 -23.19 -10.46
N ASP A 143 -18.76 -22.47 -11.13
CA ASP A 143 -18.30 -22.75 -12.50
C ASP A 143 -17.01 -23.59 -12.50
N PRO A 144 -16.80 -24.51 -13.48
CA PRO A 144 -15.62 -25.35 -13.53
C PRO A 144 -14.34 -24.66 -14.06
N GLU A 145 -14.45 -23.60 -14.85
CA GLU A 145 -13.30 -22.87 -15.41
C GLU A 145 -12.88 -21.71 -14.50
N HIS A 146 -13.82 -20.88 -14.06
CA HIS A 146 -13.57 -19.73 -13.18
C HIS A 146 -14.19 -19.96 -11.80
N LYS A 147 -13.35 -20.26 -10.80
CA LYS A 147 -13.84 -20.68 -9.48
C LYS A 147 -14.20 -19.47 -8.61
N TYR A 148 -13.43 -18.39 -8.68
CA TYR A 148 -13.61 -17.23 -7.82
C TYR A 148 -13.81 -15.94 -8.62
N CYS A 149 -14.47 -14.95 -8.03
CA CYS A 149 -14.71 -13.66 -8.68
C CYS A 149 -13.41 -12.89 -8.97
N THR A 150 -12.29 -13.35 -8.39
CA THR A 150 -10.93 -12.86 -8.58
C THR A 150 -10.12 -13.64 -9.64
N ASP A 151 -10.73 -14.63 -10.29
CA ASP A 151 -10.06 -15.48 -11.30
C ASP A 151 -10.34 -15.04 -12.75
N CYS A 152 -11.21 -14.04 -12.95
CA CYS A 152 -11.70 -13.54 -14.26
C CYS A 152 -10.91 -12.31 -14.76
#